data_AF-A0A7K1ZHT7-F1
#
_entry.id   AF-A0A7K1ZHT7-F1
#
_cell.length_a   1.000
_cell.length_b   1.000
_cell.length_c   1.000
_cell.angle_alpha   90.00
_cell.angle_beta   90.00
_cell.angle_gamma   90.00
#
_symmetry.space_group_name_H-M   'P 1'
#
loop_
_entity.id
_entity.type
_entity.pdbx_description
1 polymer ?
#
loop_
_entity_poly.entity_id
_entity_poly.type
_entity_poly.pdbx_seq_one_letter_code
_entity_poly.pdbx_strand_id
1 'polypeptide(L)'
;MEHRLNRQSGQPAREKGWRVSELPHTVRERAAAPFGKIVGMIHEVDTRQHFVACVEEQCVNRENIVEVHKIMFIPCNVAKAFAYFSLSRFISTLIALAHRLAREKIRKFSGFEVALGATPILPDKDYIVEDRGITGDAPKDFIRIRPSGTAGQDAPSDTWPAYIAKLGHKYYPGESVTEHLLTRIGQLLGLNMAESSLVEADEKIRFLSRYFLSDEQILVHGADIFDKHLAKQENRTNAIELYDGNWEEATFQFACEAIRSVYPGQANDILRAYVRMLAFDAIVGNNDRHHYNWGVVIHKNDQHEPYFSPVYDSARALFWNHAETKLQTIEQDTNPKRLPDFLNRYVKKSRPTVRWEGENDLDHFALIRNIRQDYPDLVPALVNLCPPQFVQLVQDILGNEFHLLMSNLRREMIIRCLTERLNLVFPVLQTRDAS
;
A
#
# COMPACT_ATOMS: atom_id res chain seq x y z
N MET A 1 20.11 58.71 41.91
CA MET A 1 18.73 58.40 42.32
C MET A 1 18.54 56.90 42.11
N GLU A 2 19.00 56.04 43.01
CA GLU A 2 18.30 55.68 44.26
C GLU A 2 16.79 55.49 44.05
N HIS A 3 16.30 54.26 43.92
CA HIS A 3 15.73 53.53 45.06
C HIS A 3 15.36 52.08 44.71
N ARG A 4 15.26 51.30 45.79
CA ARG A 4 15.13 49.85 45.98
C ARG A 4 13.67 49.34 45.98
N LEU A 5 13.55 47.99 45.85
CA LEU A 5 12.48 47.06 46.29
C LEU A 5 11.19 47.05 45.43
N ASN A 6 10.46 45.95 45.17
CA ASN A 6 10.39 44.63 45.80
C ASN A 6 9.73 43.59 44.83
N ARG A 7 9.90 42.31 45.17
CA ARG A 7 9.38 41.10 44.48
C ARG A 7 7.84 41.04 44.37
N GLN A 8 7.34 40.43 43.30
CA GLN A 8 6.35 39.33 43.38
C GLN A 8 6.28 38.51 42.07
N SER A 9 6.36 37.20 42.23
CA SER A 9 6.33 36.15 41.23
C SER A 9 4.90 35.72 40.90
N GLY A 10 4.54 35.61 39.62
CA GLY A 10 3.31 34.97 39.14
C GLY A 10 3.61 33.98 38.03
N GLN A 11 3.55 32.68 38.34
CA GLN A 11 3.58 31.58 37.37
C GLN A 11 2.18 31.29 36.80
N PRO A 12 2.08 30.70 35.59
CA PRO A 12 0.82 30.41 34.92
C PRO A 12 0.09 29.17 35.49
N ALA A 13 -1.23 29.20 35.37
CA ALA A 13 -2.18 28.22 35.87
C ALA A 13 -1.97 26.81 35.27
N ARG A 14 -1.85 25.81 36.15
CA ARG A 14 -1.88 24.37 35.84
C ARG A 14 -3.29 23.81 36.02
N GLU A 15 -3.64 22.91 35.12
CA GLU A 15 -4.83 22.05 35.11
C GLU A 15 -5.05 21.36 36.47
N LYS A 16 -6.29 21.42 36.98
CA LYS A 16 -6.70 20.73 38.21
C LYS A 16 -6.99 19.26 37.91
N GLY A 17 -5.98 18.42 38.08
CA GLY A 17 -6.15 16.98 38.28
C GLY A 17 -6.75 16.69 39.66
N TRP A 18 -7.70 15.77 39.73
CA TRP A 18 -8.25 15.26 40.98
C TRP A 18 -7.15 14.52 41.78
N ARG A 19 -6.88 14.94 43.01
CA ARG A 19 -5.93 14.25 43.90
C ARG A 19 -6.62 13.09 44.61
N VAL A 20 -6.02 11.91 44.52
CA VAL A 20 -6.45 10.63 45.13
C VAL A 20 -6.35 10.64 46.68
N SER A 21 -6.05 11.79 47.30
CA SER A 21 -5.83 11.94 48.74
C SER A 21 -7.09 12.27 49.56
N GLU A 22 -8.26 12.40 48.94
CA GLU A 22 -9.50 12.83 49.62
C GLU A 22 -10.59 11.75 49.72
N LEU A 23 -10.27 10.50 49.40
CA LEU A 23 -11.22 9.37 49.54
C LEU A 23 -11.03 8.63 50.87
N PRO A 24 -12.12 8.19 51.54
CA PRO A 24 -12.03 7.42 52.79
C PRO A 24 -11.22 6.12 52.63
N HIS A 25 -10.47 5.77 53.68
CA HIS A 25 -9.49 4.67 53.69
C HIS A 25 -10.04 3.28 53.27
N THR A 26 -11.35 3.08 53.28
CA THR A 26 -12.03 1.83 52.87
C THR A 26 -12.19 1.65 51.36
N VAL A 27 -11.90 2.68 50.55
CA VAL A 27 -12.01 2.63 49.07
C VAL A 27 -10.68 2.29 48.39
N ARG A 28 -9.54 2.47 49.08
CA ARG A 28 -8.20 2.25 48.49
C ARG A 28 -7.82 0.78 48.30
N GLU A 29 -8.36 -0.15 49.09
CA GLU A 29 -7.94 -1.56 49.04
C GLU A 29 -8.87 -2.49 48.24
N ARG A 30 -10.04 -2.04 47.76
CA ARG A 30 -10.99 -2.91 47.03
C ARG A 30 -11.06 -2.71 45.51
N ALA A 31 -10.31 -1.77 44.95
CA ALA A 31 -10.27 -1.55 43.50
C ALA A 31 -9.04 -2.15 42.79
N ALA A 32 -8.06 -2.69 43.54
CA ALA A 32 -6.77 -3.11 42.97
C ALA A 32 -6.67 -4.61 42.62
N ALA A 33 -7.67 -5.45 42.95
CA ALA A 33 -7.51 -6.90 42.92
C ALA A 33 -8.06 -7.67 41.70
N PRO A 34 -9.07 -7.21 40.92
CA PRO A 34 -9.49 -7.97 39.73
C PRO A 34 -8.87 -7.47 38.41
N PHE A 35 -8.45 -6.20 38.32
CA PHE A 35 -7.96 -5.63 37.05
C PHE A 35 -6.52 -6.02 36.70
N GLY A 36 -5.67 -6.29 37.71
CA GLY A 36 -4.26 -6.64 37.49
C GLY A 36 -4.06 -7.99 36.79
N LYS A 37 -4.97 -8.97 36.99
CA LYS A 37 -4.88 -10.29 36.33
C LYS A 37 -5.30 -10.26 34.87
N ILE A 38 -6.27 -9.42 34.50
CA ILE A 38 -6.73 -9.30 33.10
C ILE A 38 -5.68 -8.54 32.27
N VAL A 39 -5.03 -7.51 32.84
CA VAL A 39 -3.95 -6.78 32.16
C VAL A 39 -2.68 -7.65 32.05
N GLY A 40 -2.42 -8.54 33.01
CA GLY A 40 -1.31 -9.50 32.95
C GLY A 40 -1.46 -10.55 31.84
N MET A 41 -2.67 -11.05 31.58
CA MET A 41 -2.92 -12.03 30.51
C MET A 41 -2.83 -11.43 29.10
N ILE A 42 -2.97 -10.11 28.94
CA ILE A 42 -2.82 -9.42 27.65
C ILE A 42 -1.35 -9.36 27.21
N HIS A 43 -0.39 -9.57 28.12
CA HIS A 43 1.03 -9.53 27.81
C HIS A 43 1.63 -10.86 27.33
N GLU A 44 0.86 -11.96 27.28
CA GLU A 44 1.39 -13.31 27.00
C GLU A 44 0.61 -14.11 25.92
N VAL A 45 -0.31 -13.50 25.17
CA VAL A 45 -1.04 -14.20 24.09
C VAL A 45 -0.53 -13.75 22.73
N ASP A 46 0.44 -14.50 22.21
CA ASP A 46 1.14 -14.24 20.95
C ASP A 46 0.38 -14.72 19.69
N THR A 47 -0.95 -14.83 19.74
CA THR A 47 -1.77 -15.05 18.53
C THR A 47 -3.23 -14.61 18.75
N ARG A 48 -3.77 -13.82 17.82
CA ARG A 48 -5.16 -13.30 17.83
C ARG A 48 -6.24 -14.40 17.92
N GLN A 49 -5.96 -15.60 17.41
CA GLN A 49 -6.89 -16.75 17.49
C GLN A 49 -6.99 -17.37 18.89
N HIS A 50 -5.91 -17.39 19.68
CA HIS A 50 -5.94 -17.98 21.04
C HIS A 50 -6.76 -17.14 22.02
N PHE A 51 -6.83 -15.83 21.83
CA PHE A 51 -7.59 -14.94 22.71
C PHE A 51 -9.10 -15.12 22.55
N VAL A 52 -9.60 -15.30 21.32
CA VAL A 52 -11.03 -15.54 21.05
C VAL A 52 -11.46 -16.90 21.59
N ALA A 53 -10.66 -17.95 21.36
CA ALA A 53 -10.94 -19.29 21.89
C ALA A 53 -10.94 -19.34 23.43
N CYS A 54 -10.00 -18.63 24.08
CA CYS A 54 -9.91 -18.58 25.56
C CYS A 54 -11.13 -17.87 26.19
N VAL A 55 -11.66 -16.84 25.53
CA VAL A 55 -12.88 -16.14 25.98
C VAL A 55 -14.12 -17.01 25.79
N GLU A 56 -14.20 -17.81 24.73
CA GLU A 56 -15.32 -18.74 24.51
C GLU A 56 -15.28 -19.94 25.48
N GLU A 57 -14.11 -20.54 25.74
CA GLU A 57 -13.95 -21.67 26.67
C GLU A 57 -14.20 -21.28 28.14
N GLN A 58 -13.72 -20.10 28.57
CA GLN A 58 -13.89 -19.67 29.97
C GLN A 58 -15.30 -19.15 30.29
N CYS A 59 -16.11 -18.81 29.28
CA CYS A 59 -17.51 -18.40 29.48
C CYS A 59 -18.46 -19.58 29.79
N VAL A 60 -18.03 -20.84 29.61
CA VAL A 60 -18.86 -22.03 29.88
C VAL A 60 -18.73 -22.51 31.34
N ASN A 61 -17.70 -22.07 32.09
CA ASN A 61 -17.51 -22.48 33.49
C ASN A 61 -18.27 -21.56 34.47
N ARG A 62 -19.35 -22.11 35.03
CA ARG A 62 -20.38 -21.46 35.86
C ARG A 62 -19.93 -20.88 37.22
N GLU A 63 -18.64 -20.90 37.58
CA GLU A 63 -18.23 -20.73 38.98
C GLU A 63 -17.84 -19.29 39.39
N ASN A 64 -17.57 -18.37 38.45
CA ASN A 64 -17.15 -17.01 38.81
C ASN A 64 -18.28 -15.99 39.03
N ILE A 65 -19.56 -16.41 38.96
CA ILE A 65 -20.72 -15.52 39.18
C ILE A 65 -21.07 -15.35 40.67
N VAL A 66 -20.48 -16.15 41.56
CA VAL A 66 -20.89 -16.23 42.97
C VAL A 66 -20.34 -15.08 43.84
N GLU A 67 -19.24 -14.41 43.46
CA GLU A 67 -18.64 -13.35 44.30
C GLU A 67 -19.27 -11.95 44.15
N VAL A 68 -19.96 -11.67 43.04
CA VAL A 68 -20.62 -10.36 42.82
C VAL A 68 -21.86 -10.19 43.72
N HIS A 69 -22.41 -11.30 44.21
CA HIS A 69 -23.64 -11.35 44.99
C HIS A 69 -23.57 -10.75 46.40
N LYS A 70 -22.36 -10.53 46.94
CA LYS A 70 -22.17 -10.10 48.33
C LYS A 70 -21.97 -8.60 48.53
N ILE A 71 -21.85 -7.81 47.45
CA ILE A 71 -21.45 -6.39 47.54
C ILE A 71 -22.59 -5.41 47.24
N MET A 72 -23.62 -5.82 46.52
CA MET A 72 -24.78 -4.97 46.27
C MET A 72 -26.05 -5.81 46.43
N PHE A 73 -26.95 -5.43 47.33
CA PHE A 73 -28.29 -6.00 47.50
C PHE A 73 -29.12 -5.77 46.23
N ILE A 74 -28.79 -6.49 45.16
CA ILE A 74 -29.45 -6.46 43.85
C ILE A 74 -29.91 -7.89 43.58
N PRO A 75 -31.19 -8.13 43.24
CA PRO A 75 -31.68 -9.46 42.91
C PRO A 75 -30.82 -10.14 41.84
N CYS A 76 -30.52 -11.43 42.01
CA CYS A 76 -29.61 -12.24 41.15
C CYS A 76 -29.81 -12.05 39.64
N ASN A 77 -31.06 -11.82 39.24
CA ASN A 77 -31.46 -11.70 37.84
C ASN A 77 -31.03 -10.36 37.23
N VAL A 78 -30.92 -9.29 38.03
CA VAL A 78 -30.51 -7.95 37.58
C VAL A 78 -28.99 -7.82 37.50
N ALA A 79 -28.25 -8.42 38.43
CA ALA A 79 -26.78 -8.45 38.38
C ALA A 79 -26.25 -9.30 37.20
N LYS A 80 -26.91 -10.43 36.90
CA LYS A 80 -26.64 -11.23 35.69
C LYS A 80 -26.91 -10.44 34.43
N ALA A 81 -28.04 -9.73 34.35
CA ALA A 81 -28.36 -8.88 33.20
C ALA A 81 -27.33 -7.75 33.03
N PHE A 82 -26.88 -7.10 34.11
CA PHE A 82 -25.90 -6.02 34.06
C PHE A 82 -24.49 -6.50 33.67
N ALA A 83 -24.06 -7.65 34.20
CA ALA A 83 -22.79 -8.28 33.83
C ALA A 83 -22.81 -8.76 32.38
N TYR A 84 -23.92 -9.36 31.92
CA TYR A 84 -24.09 -9.78 30.53
C TYR A 84 -24.14 -8.58 29.58
N PHE A 85 -24.80 -7.49 29.97
CA PHE A 85 -24.87 -6.25 29.17
C PHE A 85 -23.51 -5.54 29.11
N SER A 86 -22.78 -5.50 30.22
CA SER A 86 -21.42 -4.92 30.28
C SER A 86 -20.42 -5.77 29.49
N LEU A 87 -20.50 -7.10 29.60
CA LEU A 87 -19.64 -8.04 28.87
C LEU A 87 -19.98 -8.04 27.38
N SER A 88 -21.26 -8.05 27.01
CA SER A 88 -21.71 -7.89 25.62
C SER A 88 -21.21 -6.57 25.03
N ARG A 89 -21.31 -5.45 25.77
CA ARG A 89 -20.83 -4.14 25.30
C ARG A 89 -19.30 -4.08 25.22
N PHE A 90 -18.59 -4.74 26.13
CA PHE A 90 -17.14 -4.86 26.09
C PHE A 90 -16.66 -5.74 24.92
N ILE A 91 -17.30 -6.90 24.71
CA ILE A 91 -17.06 -7.79 23.58
C ILE A 91 -17.40 -7.08 22.26
N SER A 92 -18.54 -6.39 22.16
CA SER A 92 -18.87 -5.59 20.96
C SER A 92 -17.87 -4.46 20.73
N THR A 93 -17.34 -3.85 21.79
CA THR A 93 -16.29 -2.81 21.66
C THR A 93 -14.96 -3.42 21.22
N LEU A 94 -14.58 -4.60 21.74
CA LEU A 94 -13.39 -5.34 21.32
C LEU A 94 -13.49 -5.87 19.88
N ILE A 95 -14.66 -6.38 19.48
CA ILE A 95 -14.96 -6.78 18.10
C ILE A 95 -14.89 -5.55 17.18
N ALA A 96 -15.49 -4.42 17.58
CA ALA A 96 -15.40 -3.17 16.82
C ALA A 96 -13.96 -2.61 16.73
N LEU A 97 -13.13 -2.87 17.75
CA LEU A 97 -11.68 -2.56 17.73
C LEU A 97 -10.89 -3.51 16.82
N ALA A 98 -11.30 -4.78 16.73
CA ALA A 98 -10.68 -5.79 15.87
C ALA A 98 -11.01 -5.61 14.37
N HIS A 99 -12.06 -4.85 14.05
CA HIS A 99 -12.53 -4.64 12.67
C HIS A 99 -11.99 -3.36 12.00
N ARG A 100 -11.12 -2.59 12.68
CA ARG A 100 -10.67 -1.28 12.17
C ARG A 100 -9.40 -1.39 11.32
N LEU A 101 -9.37 -0.60 10.26
CA LEU A 101 -8.20 -0.49 9.39
C LEU A 101 -7.02 0.14 10.14
N ALA A 102 -5.79 -0.17 9.72
CA ALA A 102 -4.55 0.35 10.30
C ALA A 102 -4.58 1.88 10.36
N ARG A 103 -4.37 2.45 11.56
CA ARG A 103 -4.50 3.89 11.84
C ARG A 103 -3.14 4.60 11.92
N GLU A 104 -2.25 4.26 11.00
CA GLU A 104 -0.92 4.85 11.01
C GLU A 104 -0.94 6.38 10.88
N LYS A 105 0.03 7.02 11.53
CA LYS A 105 0.14 8.48 11.55
C LYS A 105 0.60 8.97 10.17
N ILE A 106 -0.17 9.89 9.61
CA ILE A 106 0.22 10.60 8.39
C ILE A 106 1.49 11.42 8.68
N ARG A 107 2.54 11.19 7.88
CA ARG A 107 3.84 11.88 8.01
C ARG A 107 3.82 13.25 7.34
N LYS A 108 3.28 13.33 6.12
CA LYS A 108 3.12 14.58 5.38
C LYS A 108 1.81 14.58 4.60
N PHE A 109 1.29 15.77 4.35
CA PHE A 109 0.13 16.00 3.50
C PHE A 109 0.57 16.53 2.14
N SER A 110 -0.16 16.19 1.08
CA SER A 110 0.05 16.73 -0.27
C SER A 110 -0.23 18.23 -0.32
N GLY A 111 -1.02 18.76 0.61
CA GLY A 111 -1.47 20.16 0.59
C GLY A 111 -2.67 20.39 -0.34
N PHE A 112 -3.27 19.33 -0.88
CA PHE A 112 -4.55 19.38 -1.58
C PHE A 112 -5.62 18.66 -0.75
N GLU A 113 -6.75 19.33 -0.52
CA GLU A 113 -7.93 18.73 0.10
C GLU A 113 -8.82 18.13 -0.99
N VAL A 114 -9.02 16.82 -0.92
CA VAL A 114 -9.91 16.09 -1.84
C VAL A 114 -11.35 16.52 -1.57
N ALA A 115 -12.10 16.79 -2.64
CA ALA A 115 -13.47 17.28 -2.51
C ALA A 115 -14.39 16.23 -1.87
N LEU A 116 -15.40 16.69 -1.11
CA LEU A 116 -16.41 15.81 -0.53
C LEU A 116 -17.11 15.00 -1.63
N GLY A 117 -17.21 13.68 -1.43
CA GLY A 117 -17.85 12.77 -2.39
C GLY A 117 -16.99 12.43 -3.62
N ALA A 118 -15.73 12.88 -3.69
CA ALA A 118 -14.82 12.50 -4.76
C ALA A 118 -14.41 11.01 -4.72
N THR A 119 -14.53 10.39 -3.54
CA THR A 119 -14.31 8.95 -3.33
C THR A 119 -15.54 8.33 -2.66
N PRO A 120 -15.97 7.13 -3.07
CA PRO A 120 -17.03 6.41 -2.38
C PRO A 120 -16.64 6.09 -0.93
N ILE A 121 -17.60 6.19 -0.03
CA ILE A 121 -17.43 5.79 1.37
C ILE A 121 -17.56 4.27 1.45
N LEU A 122 -16.63 3.62 2.14
CA LEU A 122 -16.68 2.20 2.50
C LEU A 122 -17.04 2.07 3.99
N PRO A 123 -18.29 1.74 4.33
CA PRO A 123 -18.73 1.63 5.72
C PRO A 123 -18.12 0.42 6.44
N ASP A 124 -17.86 0.54 7.75
CA ASP A 124 -17.31 -0.53 8.62
C ASP A 124 -18.11 -1.85 8.59
N LYS A 125 -19.41 -1.77 8.26
CA LYS A 125 -20.27 -2.96 8.14
C LYS A 125 -20.11 -3.73 6.82
N ASP A 126 -19.46 -3.12 5.83
CA ASP A 126 -19.35 -3.62 4.46
C ASP A 126 -17.93 -4.12 4.14
N TYR A 127 -17.06 -4.22 5.15
CA TYR A 127 -15.79 -4.94 5.05
C TYR A 127 -15.46 -5.72 6.32
N ILE A 128 -14.60 -6.72 6.16
CA ILE A 128 -13.93 -7.42 7.25
C ILE A 128 -12.42 -7.36 7.04
N VAL A 129 -11.65 -7.28 8.13
CA VAL A 129 -10.19 -7.32 8.10
C VAL A 129 -9.73 -8.75 8.36
N GLU A 130 -8.86 -9.29 7.51
CA GLU A 130 -8.24 -10.60 7.70
C GLU A 130 -6.82 -10.46 8.22
N ASP A 131 -6.43 -11.37 9.13
CA ASP A 131 -5.09 -11.45 9.68
C ASP A 131 -4.16 -12.23 8.72
N ARG A 132 -3.84 -11.59 7.58
CA ARG A 132 -2.84 -12.10 6.64
C ARG A 132 -1.62 -11.20 6.67
N GLY A 133 -0.43 -11.79 6.83
CA GLY A 133 0.82 -11.06 6.70
C GLY A 133 0.97 -10.54 5.27
N ILE A 134 0.94 -9.21 5.08
CA ILE A 134 1.27 -8.58 3.80
C ILE A 134 2.55 -7.77 4.00
N THR A 135 3.55 -8.02 3.15
CA THR A 135 4.84 -7.32 3.19
C THR A 135 4.78 -5.95 2.51
N GLY A 136 5.78 -5.11 2.76
CA GLY A 136 6.00 -3.81 2.12
C GLY A 136 5.86 -2.60 3.06
N ASP A 137 6.28 -1.44 2.57
CA ASP A 137 6.57 -0.25 3.40
C ASP A 137 5.35 0.65 3.72
N ALA A 138 4.29 0.59 2.91
CA ALA A 138 3.05 1.32 3.20
C ALA A 138 2.16 0.54 4.20
N PRO A 139 1.49 1.22 5.15
CA PRO A 139 0.54 0.61 6.06
C PRO A 139 -0.62 0.03 5.26
N LYS A 140 -0.92 -1.25 5.47
CA LYS A 140 -1.86 -2.00 4.65
C LYS A 140 -2.58 -3.06 5.45
N ASP A 141 -3.84 -3.29 5.08
CA ASP A 141 -4.69 -4.32 5.65
C ASP A 141 -5.19 -5.24 4.53
N PHE A 142 -5.25 -6.54 4.80
CA PHE A 142 -6.00 -7.46 3.96
C PHE A 142 -7.47 -7.37 4.36
N ILE A 143 -8.35 -7.05 3.43
CA ILE A 143 -9.77 -6.94 3.71
C ILE A 143 -10.60 -7.72 2.70
N ARG A 144 -11.80 -8.12 3.10
CA ARG A 144 -12.84 -8.51 2.15
C ARG A 144 -13.97 -7.50 2.16
N ILE A 145 -14.47 -7.13 0.99
CA ILE A 145 -15.52 -6.13 0.84
C ILE A 145 -16.80 -6.79 0.36
N ARG A 146 -17.91 -6.47 1.01
CA ARG A 146 -19.23 -6.97 0.64
C ARG A 146 -19.58 -6.55 -0.79
N PRO A 147 -19.97 -7.48 -1.67
CA PRO A 147 -20.46 -7.14 -3.01
C PRO A 147 -21.66 -6.19 -2.94
N SER A 148 -21.71 -5.21 -3.85
CA SER A 148 -22.86 -4.31 -3.97
C SER A 148 -24.06 -5.02 -4.63
N GLY A 149 -25.28 -4.57 -4.31
CA GLY A 149 -26.53 -5.12 -4.85
C GLY A 149 -27.22 -6.15 -3.95
N THR A 150 -28.42 -6.56 -4.35
CA THR A 150 -29.31 -7.44 -3.53
C THR A 150 -28.73 -8.84 -3.32
N ALA A 151 -28.00 -9.38 -4.31
CA ALA A 151 -27.34 -10.68 -4.19
C ALA A 151 -26.13 -10.68 -3.22
N GLY A 152 -25.57 -9.51 -2.91
CA GLY A 152 -24.40 -9.37 -2.03
C GLY A 152 -24.74 -9.18 -0.54
N GLN A 153 -25.99 -8.89 -0.19
CA GLN A 153 -26.39 -8.61 1.20
C GLN A 153 -26.36 -9.85 2.09
N ASP A 154 -26.70 -11.01 1.53
CA ASP A 154 -26.75 -12.30 2.24
C ASP A 154 -25.53 -13.19 1.96
N ALA A 155 -24.55 -12.71 1.18
CA ALA A 155 -23.38 -13.48 0.83
C ALA A 155 -22.49 -13.72 2.07
N PRO A 156 -22.07 -14.97 2.34
CA PRO A 156 -21.12 -15.27 3.41
C PRO A 156 -19.81 -14.48 3.27
N SER A 157 -19.25 -13.99 4.37
CA SER A 157 -18.12 -13.04 4.33
C SER A 157 -16.82 -13.62 3.78
N ASP A 158 -16.64 -14.93 3.83
CA ASP A 158 -15.53 -15.66 3.20
C ASP A 158 -15.62 -15.67 1.65
N THR A 159 -16.81 -15.44 1.09
CA THR A 159 -17.04 -15.32 -0.36
C THR A 159 -16.86 -13.90 -0.89
N TRP A 160 -16.75 -12.92 0.00
CA TRP A 160 -16.57 -11.52 -0.38
C TRP A 160 -15.23 -11.32 -1.11
N PRO A 161 -15.17 -10.53 -2.19
CA PRO A 161 -13.92 -10.26 -2.88
C PRO A 161 -12.87 -9.65 -1.95
N ALA A 162 -11.64 -10.14 -2.07
CA ALA A 162 -10.50 -9.72 -1.27
C ALA A 162 -9.76 -8.53 -1.89
N TYR A 163 -9.24 -7.66 -1.02
CA TYR A 163 -8.51 -6.45 -1.36
C TYR A 163 -7.35 -6.22 -0.38
N ILE A 164 -6.34 -5.49 -0.85
CA ILE A 164 -5.31 -4.87 -0.03
C ILE A 164 -5.66 -3.39 0.09
N ALA A 165 -5.99 -2.93 1.29
CA ALA A 165 -6.29 -1.53 1.58
C ALA A 165 -5.04 -0.80 2.07
N LYS A 166 -4.45 0.06 1.24
CA LYS A 166 -3.23 0.81 1.56
C LYS A 166 -3.54 2.23 2.02
N LEU A 167 -2.82 2.69 3.05
CA LEU A 167 -2.78 4.09 3.46
C LEU A 167 -1.51 4.76 2.92
N GLY A 168 -1.67 5.76 2.05
CA GLY A 168 -0.58 6.62 1.57
C GLY A 168 -0.03 7.57 2.63
N HIS A 169 0.53 7.03 3.72
CA HIS A 169 0.87 7.79 4.92
C HIS A 169 2.07 8.73 4.75
N LYS A 170 2.94 8.53 3.74
CA LYS A 170 4.13 9.37 3.54
C LYS A 170 3.76 10.73 2.96
N TYR A 171 2.83 10.76 2.01
CA TYR A 171 2.30 11.95 1.36
C TYR A 171 0.80 11.80 1.12
N TYR A 172 0.00 12.01 2.15
CA TYR A 172 -1.45 11.80 2.12
C TYR A 172 -2.22 12.97 1.49
N PRO A 173 -3.29 12.73 0.70
CA PRO A 173 -3.69 11.46 0.10
C PRO A 173 -2.97 11.19 -1.25
N GLY A 174 -2.01 12.04 -1.62
CA GLY A 174 -1.33 12.04 -2.91
C GLY A 174 -0.73 10.69 -3.32
N GLU A 175 -0.13 9.93 -2.40
CA GLU A 175 0.42 8.60 -2.71
C GLU A 175 -0.67 7.63 -3.20
N SER A 176 -1.80 7.54 -2.50
CA SER A 176 -2.94 6.69 -2.90
C SER A 176 -3.56 7.14 -4.22
N VAL A 177 -3.76 8.46 -4.38
CA VAL A 177 -4.34 9.03 -5.61
C VAL A 177 -3.40 8.80 -6.81
N THR A 178 -2.09 9.01 -6.64
CA THR A 178 -1.10 8.78 -7.68
C THR A 178 -0.97 7.29 -8.03
N GLU A 179 -1.03 6.37 -7.07
CA GLU A 179 -1.01 4.93 -7.35
C GLU A 179 -2.23 4.50 -8.18
N HIS A 180 -3.42 5.05 -7.88
CA HIS A 180 -4.61 4.82 -8.69
C HIS A 180 -4.48 5.42 -10.10
N LEU A 181 -3.98 6.65 -10.23
CA LEU A 181 -3.69 7.26 -11.53
C LEU A 181 -2.74 6.39 -12.36
N LEU A 182 -1.69 5.86 -11.75
CA LEU A 182 -0.72 5.00 -12.42
C LEU A 182 -1.34 3.66 -12.86
N THR A 183 -2.29 3.13 -12.10
CA THR A 183 -3.12 2.00 -12.53
C THR A 183 -3.88 2.34 -13.81
N ARG A 184 -4.57 3.49 -13.84
CA ARG A 184 -5.34 3.94 -15.01
C ARG A 184 -4.46 4.20 -16.23
N ILE A 185 -3.30 4.83 -16.04
CA ILE A 185 -2.32 5.06 -17.11
C ILE A 185 -1.78 3.74 -17.68
N GLY A 186 -1.44 2.77 -16.83
CA GLY A 186 -0.99 1.45 -17.29
C GLY A 186 -2.05 0.72 -18.12
N GLN A 187 -3.33 0.84 -17.73
CA GLN A 187 -4.46 0.30 -18.50
C GLN A 187 -4.61 0.97 -19.87
N LEU A 188 -4.40 2.30 -19.98
CA LEU A 188 -4.40 3.00 -21.27
C LEU A 188 -3.30 2.50 -22.23
N LEU A 189 -2.18 2.00 -21.69
CA LEU A 189 -1.09 1.39 -22.46
C LEU A 189 -1.31 -0.11 -22.72
N GLY A 190 -2.45 -0.66 -22.30
CA GLY A 190 -2.79 -2.07 -22.46
C GLY A 190 -1.94 -3.00 -21.60
N LEU A 191 -1.48 -2.55 -20.43
CA LEU A 191 -0.88 -3.45 -19.43
C LEU A 191 -1.99 -4.14 -18.63
N ASN A 192 -1.73 -5.39 -18.24
CA ASN A 192 -2.52 -6.07 -17.24
C ASN A 192 -2.17 -5.47 -15.87
N MET A 193 -2.96 -4.51 -15.38
CA MET A 193 -2.75 -3.86 -14.09
C MET A 193 -3.63 -4.52 -13.02
N ALA A 194 -3.13 -4.67 -11.80
CA ALA A 194 -3.98 -5.08 -10.68
C ALA A 194 -5.12 -4.07 -10.51
N GLU A 195 -6.36 -4.55 -10.49
CA GLU A 195 -7.53 -3.67 -10.37
C GLU A 195 -7.43 -2.83 -9.11
N SER A 196 -7.76 -1.54 -9.22
CA SER A 196 -7.73 -0.65 -8.08
C SER A 196 -8.87 0.36 -8.07
N SER A 197 -9.15 0.87 -6.88
CA SER A 197 -10.08 1.96 -6.64
C SER A 197 -9.63 2.80 -5.44
N LEU A 198 -10.25 3.96 -5.27
CA LEU A 198 -10.10 4.79 -4.08
C LEU A 198 -11.40 4.72 -3.27
N VAL A 199 -11.26 4.61 -1.96
CA VAL A 199 -12.40 4.68 -1.02
C VAL A 199 -12.05 5.57 0.15
N GLU A 200 -13.06 6.13 0.78
CA GLU A 200 -12.95 6.70 2.12
C GLU A 200 -13.40 5.66 3.15
N ALA A 201 -12.49 5.22 4.01
CA ALA A 201 -12.75 4.28 5.09
C ALA A 201 -12.03 4.76 6.35
N ASP A 202 -12.71 4.71 7.51
CA ASP A 202 -12.16 5.21 8.78
C ASP A 202 -11.65 6.67 8.65
N GLU A 203 -12.40 7.54 7.96
CA GLU A 203 -12.07 8.97 7.70
C GLU A 203 -10.75 9.18 6.93
N LYS A 204 -10.27 8.14 6.24
CA LYS A 204 -9.06 8.18 5.42
C LYS A 204 -9.33 7.69 4.02
N ILE A 205 -8.76 8.38 3.04
CA ILE A 205 -8.67 7.89 1.67
C ILE A 205 -7.68 6.74 1.64
N ARG A 206 -8.14 5.58 1.17
CA ARG A 206 -7.37 4.36 0.98
C ARG A 206 -7.29 4.03 -0.50
N PHE A 207 -6.13 3.54 -0.90
CA PHE A 207 -5.99 2.84 -2.17
C PHE A 207 -6.38 1.39 -1.96
N LEU A 208 -7.40 0.92 -2.67
CA LEU A 208 -7.78 -0.49 -2.68
C LEU A 208 -7.17 -1.15 -3.91
N SER A 209 -6.38 -2.20 -3.70
CA SER A 209 -5.97 -3.11 -4.78
C SER A 209 -6.74 -4.40 -4.64
N ARG A 210 -7.45 -4.82 -5.68
CA ARG A 210 -8.12 -6.13 -5.67
C ARG A 210 -7.07 -7.23 -5.60
N TYR A 211 -7.26 -8.17 -4.68
CA TYR A 211 -6.41 -9.33 -4.58
C TYR A 211 -6.66 -10.23 -5.79
N PHE A 212 -5.61 -10.47 -6.59
CA PHE A 212 -5.72 -11.13 -7.89
C PHE A 212 -5.39 -12.62 -7.87
N LEU A 213 -4.97 -13.17 -6.72
CA LEU A 213 -4.70 -14.60 -6.57
C LEU A 213 -5.94 -15.32 -6.07
N SER A 214 -6.23 -16.47 -6.67
CA SER A 214 -7.10 -17.48 -6.07
C SER A 214 -6.37 -18.28 -4.99
N ASP A 215 -7.11 -19.04 -4.19
CA ASP A 215 -6.53 -19.91 -3.15
C ASP A 215 -5.65 -21.03 -3.73
N GLU A 216 -5.77 -21.35 -5.02
CA GLU A 216 -4.95 -22.35 -5.72
C GLU A 216 -3.72 -21.76 -6.40
N GLN A 217 -3.52 -20.45 -6.31
CA GLN A 217 -2.42 -19.74 -6.95
C GLN A 217 -1.42 -19.22 -5.93
N ILE A 218 -0.18 -19.10 -6.36
CA ILE A 218 0.87 -18.40 -5.62
C ILE A 218 1.57 -17.40 -6.53
N LEU A 219 2.01 -16.30 -5.93
CA LEU A 219 2.87 -15.32 -6.59
C LEU A 219 4.32 -15.65 -6.25
N VAL A 220 5.12 -15.90 -7.29
CA VAL A 220 6.57 -16.05 -7.18
C VAL A 220 7.18 -14.70 -7.56
N HIS A 221 7.73 -13.97 -6.59
CA HIS A 221 8.32 -12.66 -6.84
C HIS A 221 9.59 -12.78 -7.69
N GLY A 222 10.01 -11.68 -8.33
CA GLY A 222 11.28 -11.61 -9.06
C GLY A 222 12.47 -12.12 -8.24
N ALA A 223 12.54 -11.75 -6.96
CA ALA A 223 13.56 -12.24 -6.02
C ALA A 223 13.53 -13.77 -5.89
N ASP A 224 12.35 -14.37 -5.69
CA ASP A 224 12.19 -15.83 -5.58
C ASP A 224 12.56 -16.56 -6.90
N ILE A 225 12.35 -15.91 -8.05
CA ILE A 225 12.77 -16.45 -9.37
C ILE A 225 14.30 -16.50 -9.44
N PHE A 226 14.98 -15.48 -8.94
CA PHE A 226 16.44 -15.41 -8.90
C PHE A 226 17.03 -16.48 -7.99
N ASP A 227 16.46 -16.66 -6.78
CA ASP A 227 16.84 -17.73 -5.85
C ASP A 227 16.70 -19.12 -6.50
N LYS A 228 15.56 -19.37 -7.16
CA LYS A 228 15.29 -20.64 -7.86
C LYS A 228 16.27 -20.88 -9.01
N HIS A 229 16.67 -19.84 -9.73
CA HIS A 229 17.63 -19.95 -10.81
C HIS A 229 19.02 -20.37 -10.30
N LEU A 230 19.53 -19.68 -9.28
CA LEU A 230 20.83 -20.03 -8.68
C LEU A 230 20.84 -21.44 -8.10
N ALA A 231 19.75 -21.84 -7.42
CA ALA A 231 19.61 -23.19 -6.88
C ALA A 231 19.59 -24.29 -7.95
N LYS A 232 19.29 -23.98 -9.22
CA LYS A 232 19.40 -24.91 -10.35
C LYS A 232 20.81 -24.95 -10.94
N GLN A 233 21.55 -23.84 -10.91
CA GLN A 233 22.91 -23.77 -11.47
C GLN A 233 23.93 -24.49 -10.59
N GLU A 234 23.79 -24.39 -9.27
CA GLU A 234 24.66 -25.10 -8.35
C GLU A 234 24.05 -26.44 -7.95
N ASN A 235 24.82 -27.53 -8.06
CA ASN A 235 24.49 -28.83 -7.49
C ASN A 235 24.47 -28.70 -5.94
N ARG A 236 23.37 -28.17 -5.41
CA ARG A 236 22.95 -27.96 -4.00
C ARG A 236 24.03 -28.14 -2.92
N THR A 237 24.49 -27.02 -2.34
CA THR A 237 24.35 -26.73 -0.88
C THR A 237 24.86 -25.33 -0.51
N ASN A 238 25.69 -24.67 -1.32
CA ASN A 238 26.36 -23.43 -0.92
C ASN A 238 25.80 -22.13 -1.53
N ALA A 239 25.02 -22.16 -2.63
CA ALA A 239 24.53 -20.95 -3.32
C ALA A 239 23.72 -20.01 -2.43
N ILE A 240 22.80 -20.58 -1.63
CA ILE A 240 21.86 -19.84 -0.77
C ILE A 240 22.59 -19.22 0.44
N GLU A 241 23.74 -19.78 0.82
CA GLU A 241 24.58 -19.24 1.90
C GLU A 241 25.58 -18.17 1.40
N LEU A 242 25.82 -18.06 0.09
CA LEU A 242 26.79 -17.13 -0.50
C LEU A 242 26.18 -15.80 -0.96
N TYR A 243 24.87 -15.74 -1.18
CA TYR A 243 24.13 -14.51 -1.52
C TYR A 243 23.17 -14.16 -0.39
N ASP A 244 23.33 -12.98 0.22
CA ASP A 244 22.53 -12.51 1.37
C ASP A 244 21.08 -12.12 1.02
N GLY A 245 20.58 -12.53 -0.16
CA GLY A 245 19.28 -12.13 -0.67
C GLY A 245 19.21 -10.67 -1.16
N ASN A 246 20.34 -9.95 -1.22
CA ASN A 246 20.36 -8.59 -1.77
C ASN A 246 20.41 -8.60 -3.31
N TRP A 247 19.23 -8.50 -3.90
CA TRP A 247 19.05 -8.42 -5.35
C TRP A 247 19.17 -6.98 -5.91
N GLU A 248 19.58 -5.98 -5.13
CA GLU A 248 19.71 -4.57 -5.59
C GLU A 248 20.67 -4.35 -6.77
N GLU A 249 21.52 -5.34 -7.05
CA GLU A 249 22.48 -5.35 -8.15
C GLU A 249 22.02 -6.21 -9.36
N ALA A 250 20.82 -6.80 -9.30
CA ALA A 250 20.35 -7.69 -10.35
C ALA A 250 20.18 -6.95 -11.70
N THR A 251 20.78 -7.53 -12.73
CA THR A 251 20.78 -6.99 -14.10
C THR A 251 19.59 -7.49 -14.90
N PHE A 252 19.25 -6.79 -15.99
CA PHE A 252 18.24 -7.23 -16.93
C PHE A 252 18.62 -8.56 -17.59
N GLN A 253 19.90 -8.75 -17.91
CA GLN A 253 20.49 -9.98 -18.44
C GLN A 253 20.22 -11.16 -17.50
N PHE A 254 20.62 -11.02 -16.23
CA PHE A 254 20.39 -12.03 -15.21
C PHE A 254 18.90 -12.35 -15.02
N ALA A 255 18.04 -11.33 -15.01
CA ALA A 255 16.60 -11.55 -14.95
C ALA A 255 16.07 -12.36 -16.14
N CYS A 256 16.59 -12.12 -17.35
CA CYS A 256 16.25 -12.90 -18.54
C CYS A 256 16.66 -14.37 -18.40
N GLU A 257 17.89 -14.61 -17.94
CA GLU A 257 18.41 -15.97 -17.70
C GLU A 257 17.60 -16.72 -16.64
N ALA A 258 17.30 -16.04 -15.53
CA ALA A 258 16.52 -16.62 -14.44
C ALA A 258 15.11 -16.99 -14.90
N ILE A 259 14.41 -16.10 -15.62
CA ILE A 259 13.07 -16.40 -16.15
C ILE A 259 13.13 -17.56 -17.14
N ARG A 260 14.09 -17.58 -18.08
CA ARG A 260 14.24 -18.67 -19.05
C ARG A 260 14.57 -20.02 -18.40
N SER A 261 15.35 -20.00 -17.32
CA SER A 261 15.72 -21.19 -16.57
C SER A 261 14.58 -21.73 -15.70
N VAL A 262 13.81 -20.85 -15.06
CA VAL A 262 12.72 -21.25 -14.16
C VAL A 262 11.47 -21.64 -14.94
N TYR A 263 11.15 -20.92 -16.03
CA TYR A 263 9.91 -21.10 -16.81
C TYR A 263 10.20 -21.26 -18.32
N PRO A 264 10.93 -22.30 -18.77
CA PRO A 264 11.39 -22.41 -20.16
C PRO A 264 10.28 -22.41 -21.21
N GLY A 265 9.09 -22.96 -20.89
CA GLY A 265 7.95 -23.02 -21.81
C GLY A 265 7.22 -21.67 -22.00
N GLN A 266 7.25 -20.80 -20.98
CA GLN A 266 6.49 -19.54 -20.95
C GLN A 266 7.40 -18.31 -20.94
N ALA A 267 8.73 -18.51 -20.99
CA ALA A 267 9.70 -17.46 -20.82
C ALA A 267 9.49 -16.28 -21.76
N ASN A 268 9.15 -16.53 -23.03
CA ASN A 268 8.94 -15.47 -24.01
C ASN A 268 7.77 -14.56 -23.63
N ASP A 269 6.62 -15.12 -23.22
CA ASP A 269 5.45 -14.33 -22.84
C ASP A 269 5.68 -13.58 -21.53
N ILE A 270 6.32 -14.23 -20.56
CA ILE A 270 6.71 -13.62 -19.28
C ILE A 270 7.68 -12.45 -19.51
N LEU A 271 8.71 -12.64 -20.34
CA LEU A 271 9.69 -11.59 -20.65
C LEU A 271 9.08 -10.44 -21.42
N ARG A 272 8.16 -10.71 -22.36
CA ARG A 272 7.42 -9.65 -23.06
C ARG A 272 6.58 -8.82 -22.10
N ALA A 273 5.88 -9.45 -21.16
CA ALA A 273 5.12 -8.74 -20.14
C ALA A 273 6.04 -7.94 -19.19
N TYR A 274 7.17 -8.51 -18.79
CA TYR A 274 8.19 -7.83 -17.98
C TYR A 274 8.74 -6.58 -18.68
N VAL A 275 9.10 -6.69 -19.97
CA VAL A 275 9.57 -5.56 -20.78
C VAL A 275 8.48 -4.49 -20.96
N ARG A 276 7.21 -4.88 -21.13
CA ARG A 276 6.08 -3.92 -21.17
C ARG A 276 5.97 -3.12 -19.88
N MET A 277 6.14 -3.78 -18.72
CA MET A 277 6.17 -3.12 -17.42
C MET A 277 7.36 -2.15 -17.30
N LEU A 278 8.56 -2.54 -17.72
CA LEU A 278 9.73 -1.65 -17.70
C LEU A 278 9.55 -0.43 -18.60
N ALA A 279 8.92 -0.60 -19.77
CA ALA A 279 8.60 0.50 -20.66
C ALA A 279 7.53 1.43 -20.07
N PHE A 280 6.52 0.89 -19.39
CA PHE A 280 5.59 1.68 -18.59
C PHE A 280 6.30 2.49 -17.50
N ASP A 281 7.18 1.85 -16.72
CA ASP A 281 7.96 2.54 -15.68
C ASP A 281 8.86 3.64 -16.28
N ALA A 282 9.38 3.44 -17.50
CA ALA A 282 10.10 4.47 -18.25
C ALA A 282 9.20 5.64 -18.68
N ILE A 283 7.96 5.38 -19.11
CA ILE A 283 7.01 6.43 -19.48
C ILE A 283 6.62 7.27 -18.27
N VAL A 284 6.31 6.65 -17.13
CA VAL A 284 5.80 7.37 -15.94
C VAL A 284 6.90 7.85 -14.99
N GLY A 285 8.08 7.25 -15.05
CA GLY A 285 9.22 7.54 -14.17
C GLY A 285 9.11 6.93 -12.78
N ASN A 286 8.77 5.64 -12.74
CA ASN A 286 8.71 4.87 -11.50
C ASN A 286 10.11 4.43 -11.07
N ASN A 287 10.55 4.86 -9.89
CA ASN A 287 11.91 4.64 -9.38
C ASN A 287 12.02 3.51 -8.35
N ASP A 288 10.95 2.74 -8.15
CA ASP A 288 10.87 1.76 -7.05
C ASP A 288 10.34 0.40 -7.53
N ARG A 289 10.66 0.03 -8.78
CA ARG A 289 10.32 -1.29 -9.33
C ARG A 289 11.37 -2.32 -8.90
N HIS A 290 11.43 -2.62 -7.61
CA HIS A 290 12.31 -3.66 -7.09
C HIS A 290 11.74 -5.07 -7.34
N HIS A 291 12.55 -6.10 -7.08
CA HIS A 291 12.27 -7.51 -7.41
C HIS A 291 11.13 -8.16 -6.62
N TYR A 292 10.52 -7.44 -5.68
CA TYR A 292 9.30 -7.84 -4.99
C TYR A 292 8.04 -7.14 -5.52
N ASN A 293 8.18 -6.16 -6.43
CA ASN A 293 7.08 -5.38 -7.02
C ASN A 293 6.66 -5.89 -8.41
N TRP A 294 7.02 -7.14 -8.73
CA TRP A 294 6.58 -7.90 -9.89
C TRP A 294 6.79 -9.40 -9.62
N GLY A 295 6.13 -10.25 -10.39
CA GLY A 295 6.31 -11.69 -10.26
C GLY A 295 5.58 -12.50 -11.31
N VAL A 296 5.59 -13.81 -11.13
CA VAL A 296 4.89 -14.79 -11.96
C VAL A 296 3.87 -15.51 -11.09
N VAL A 297 2.63 -15.59 -11.58
CA VAL A 297 1.58 -16.37 -10.94
C VAL A 297 1.67 -17.80 -11.45
N ILE A 298 1.70 -18.75 -10.52
CA ILE A 298 1.67 -20.18 -10.82
C ILE A 298 0.53 -20.85 -10.07
N HIS A 299 0.08 -22.00 -10.58
CA HIS A 299 -0.87 -22.85 -9.90
C HIS A 299 -0.13 -23.79 -8.94
N LYS A 300 -0.67 -24.03 -7.74
CA LYS A 300 -0.06 -24.94 -6.74
C LYS A 300 0.07 -26.38 -7.24
N ASN A 301 -0.88 -26.80 -8.07
CA ASN A 301 -0.99 -28.14 -8.66
C ASN A 301 -0.80 -28.16 -10.20
N ASP A 302 -0.12 -27.16 -10.76
CA ASP A 302 0.20 -27.06 -12.20
C ASP A 302 -1.01 -27.20 -13.17
N GLN A 303 -2.18 -26.71 -12.78
CA GLN A 303 -3.41 -26.78 -13.60
C GLN A 303 -3.52 -25.66 -14.65
N HIS A 304 -2.64 -24.66 -14.58
CA HIS A 304 -2.46 -23.69 -15.65
C HIS A 304 -0.99 -23.34 -15.78
N GLU A 305 -0.62 -22.87 -16.96
CA GLU A 305 0.75 -22.43 -17.24
C GLU A 305 1.11 -21.16 -16.42
N PRO A 306 2.37 -21.01 -15.98
CA PRO A 306 2.88 -19.80 -15.37
C PRO A 306 2.65 -18.56 -16.24
N TYR A 307 2.21 -17.45 -15.64
CA TYR A 307 2.04 -16.18 -16.37
C TYR A 307 2.50 -14.98 -15.54
N PHE A 308 2.92 -13.91 -16.22
CA PHE A 308 3.35 -12.69 -15.55
C PHE A 308 2.19 -12.06 -14.78
N SER A 309 2.40 -11.72 -13.51
CA SER A 309 1.34 -11.17 -12.67
C SER A 309 0.78 -9.87 -13.24
N PRO A 310 -0.46 -9.48 -12.88
CA PRO A 310 -0.86 -8.10 -13.03
C PRO A 310 0.20 -7.16 -12.41
N VAL A 311 0.45 -6.00 -13.01
CA VAL A 311 1.38 -5.02 -12.45
C VAL A 311 0.73 -4.39 -11.22
N TYR A 312 1.43 -4.42 -10.10
CA TYR A 312 0.99 -3.87 -8.81
C TYR A 312 2.08 -2.95 -8.21
N ASP A 313 1.79 -2.27 -7.11
CA ASP A 313 2.72 -1.42 -6.34
C ASP A 313 3.52 -0.42 -7.21
N SER A 314 2.80 0.51 -7.85
CA SER A 314 3.39 1.46 -8.80
C SER A 314 3.44 2.90 -8.27
N ALA A 315 3.27 3.13 -6.97
CA ALA A 315 3.00 4.47 -6.40
C ALA A 315 4.10 5.53 -6.61
N ARG A 316 5.31 5.14 -7.01
CA ARG A 316 6.54 5.94 -6.86
C ARG A 316 6.94 6.72 -8.12
N ALA A 317 5.95 7.34 -8.76
CA ALA A 317 6.12 8.18 -9.97
C ALA A 317 5.32 9.49 -9.90
N LEU A 318 5.36 10.31 -10.97
CA LEU A 318 4.46 11.45 -11.18
C LEU A 318 4.23 12.39 -9.98
N PHE A 319 5.34 12.85 -9.38
CA PHE A 319 5.35 13.81 -8.27
C PHE A 319 4.61 13.35 -7.00
N TRP A 320 4.48 12.04 -6.77
CA TRP A 320 3.84 11.45 -5.57
C TRP A 320 4.35 12.05 -4.24
N ASN A 321 5.63 12.44 -4.18
CA ASN A 321 6.30 13.00 -3.01
C ASN A 321 6.50 14.52 -3.03
N HIS A 322 5.80 15.24 -3.91
CA HIS A 322 5.82 16.71 -3.96
C HIS A 322 4.52 17.27 -3.40
N ALA A 323 4.61 18.17 -2.43
CA ALA A 323 3.45 18.93 -1.94
C ALA A 323 3.03 20.00 -2.97
N GLU A 324 1.77 20.41 -2.94
CA GLU A 324 1.20 21.47 -3.80
C GLU A 324 1.99 22.76 -3.69
N THR A 325 2.36 23.17 -2.47
CA THR A 325 3.14 24.39 -2.23
C THR A 325 4.46 24.40 -2.99
N LYS A 326 5.11 23.23 -3.14
CA LYS A 326 6.34 23.10 -3.92
C LYS A 326 6.08 23.29 -5.42
N LEU A 327 5.00 22.71 -5.94
CA LEU A 327 4.62 22.86 -7.35
C LEU A 327 4.22 24.31 -7.65
N GLN A 328 3.45 24.95 -6.76
CA GLN A 328 3.07 26.35 -6.86
C GLN A 328 4.28 27.27 -6.87
N THR A 329 5.25 27.04 -5.99
CA THR A 329 6.51 27.81 -5.95
C THR A 329 7.28 27.72 -7.27
N ILE A 330 7.23 26.57 -7.94
CA ILE A 330 7.92 26.37 -9.22
C ILE A 330 7.16 27.07 -10.36
N GLU A 331 5.83 26.96 -10.39
CA GLU A 331 5.00 27.56 -11.45
C GLU A 331 4.98 29.09 -11.38
N GLN A 332 5.00 29.66 -10.17
CA GLN A 332 4.91 31.11 -9.94
C GLN A 332 6.27 31.82 -9.98
N ASP A 333 7.37 31.09 -10.20
CA ASP A 333 8.70 31.67 -10.27
C ASP A 333 8.81 32.55 -11.53
N THR A 334 9.27 33.80 -11.36
CA THR A 334 9.36 34.78 -12.45
C THR A 334 10.49 34.46 -13.43
N ASN A 335 11.43 33.57 -13.06
CA ASN A 335 12.45 33.11 -13.99
C ASN A 335 11.87 32.07 -14.97
N PRO A 336 11.80 32.37 -16.28
CA PRO A 336 11.19 31.47 -17.27
C PRO A 336 11.90 30.13 -17.42
N LYS A 337 13.16 30.01 -16.95
CA LYS A 337 13.91 28.74 -16.96
C LYS A 337 13.58 27.84 -15.79
N ARG A 338 12.98 28.35 -14.72
CA ARG A 338 12.79 27.62 -13.46
C ARG A 338 12.03 26.32 -13.66
N LEU A 339 10.86 26.40 -14.29
CA LEU A 339 9.99 25.27 -14.51
C LEU A 339 10.59 24.25 -15.50
N PRO A 340 11.08 24.65 -16.69
CA PRO A 340 11.81 23.74 -17.58
C PRO A 340 12.98 23.02 -16.90
N ASP A 341 13.80 23.75 -16.14
CA ASP A 341 14.95 23.17 -15.43
C ASP A 341 14.53 22.22 -14.30
N PHE A 342 13.39 22.48 -13.66
CA PHE A 342 12.81 21.56 -12.69
C PHE A 342 12.34 20.27 -13.36
N LEU A 343 11.54 20.36 -14.44
CA LEU A 343 11.03 19.19 -15.16
C LEU A 343 12.16 18.37 -15.75
N ASN A 344 13.13 19.00 -16.42
CA ASN A 344 14.29 18.33 -16.99
C ASN A 344 15.09 17.56 -15.91
N ARG A 345 15.36 18.20 -14.77
CA ARG A 345 16.03 17.51 -13.64
C ARG A 345 15.18 16.39 -13.06
N TYR A 346 13.87 16.56 -12.94
CA TYR A 346 12.97 15.52 -12.43
C TYR A 346 12.97 14.30 -13.34
N VAL A 347 12.82 14.52 -14.65
CA VAL A 347 12.85 13.46 -15.67
C VAL A 347 14.19 12.74 -15.69
N LYS A 348 15.30 13.48 -15.74
CA LYS A 348 16.66 12.93 -15.80
C LYS A 348 17.14 12.26 -14.52
N LYS A 349 16.54 12.52 -13.37
CA LYS A 349 16.92 11.84 -12.11
C LYS A 349 16.21 10.51 -11.89
N SER A 350 15.21 10.22 -12.71
CA SER A 350 14.49 8.96 -12.62
C SER A 350 15.37 7.81 -13.13
N ARG A 351 15.44 6.72 -12.37
CA ARG A 351 16.32 5.57 -12.61
C ARG A 351 15.54 4.27 -12.35
N PRO A 352 15.67 3.25 -13.22
CA PRO A 352 15.14 1.92 -12.94
C PRO A 352 15.91 1.28 -11.78
N THR A 353 15.25 0.38 -11.06
CA THR A 353 15.93 -0.46 -10.05
C THR A 353 16.74 -1.58 -10.72
N VAL A 354 16.27 -2.10 -11.86
CA VAL A 354 17.00 -3.09 -12.64
C VAL A 354 18.24 -2.47 -13.29
N ARG A 355 19.37 -3.17 -13.19
CA ARG A 355 20.65 -2.73 -13.74
C ARG A 355 20.94 -3.32 -15.11
N TRP A 356 22.07 -2.94 -15.66
CA TRP A 356 22.59 -3.49 -16.91
C TRP A 356 24.06 -3.89 -16.71
N GLU A 357 24.43 -5.06 -17.21
CA GLU A 357 25.81 -5.55 -17.06
C GLU A 357 26.83 -4.57 -17.66
N GLY A 358 27.83 -4.20 -16.86
CA GLY A 358 28.88 -3.28 -17.28
C GLY A 358 28.46 -1.81 -17.35
N GLU A 359 27.23 -1.44 -16.98
CA GLU A 359 26.75 -0.06 -17.01
C GLU A 359 26.23 0.40 -15.64
N ASN A 360 26.94 1.37 -15.05
CA ASN A 360 26.69 1.85 -13.68
C ASN A 360 25.76 3.09 -13.58
N ASP A 361 25.49 3.79 -14.69
CA ASP A 361 24.56 4.94 -14.73
C ASP A 361 23.50 4.73 -15.81
N LEU A 362 22.67 3.72 -15.58
CA LEU A 362 21.58 3.37 -16.48
C LEU A 362 20.33 4.20 -16.15
N ASP A 363 19.88 5.05 -17.07
CA ASP A 363 18.56 5.66 -16.99
C ASP A 363 17.47 4.80 -17.64
N HIS A 364 16.19 5.13 -17.37
CA HIS A 364 15.07 4.36 -17.92
C HIS A 364 15.09 4.31 -19.45
N PHE A 365 15.50 5.39 -20.11
CA PHE A 365 15.48 5.49 -21.56
C PHE A 365 16.61 4.67 -22.18
N ALA A 366 17.79 4.69 -21.55
CA ALA A 366 18.92 3.84 -21.88
C ALA A 366 18.55 2.35 -21.72
N LEU A 367 17.91 1.97 -20.62
CA LEU A 367 17.42 0.59 -20.43
C LEU A 367 16.54 0.13 -21.61
N ILE A 368 15.54 0.92 -22.00
CA ILE A 368 14.65 0.55 -23.12
C ILE A 368 15.40 0.51 -24.46
N ARG A 369 16.38 1.41 -24.67
CA ARG A 369 17.26 1.37 -25.86
C ARG A 369 18.09 0.09 -25.91
N ASN A 370 18.73 -0.26 -24.79
CA ASN A 370 19.57 -1.45 -24.69
C ASN A 370 18.74 -2.72 -24.92
N ILE A 371 17.55 -2.82 -24.30
CA ILE A 371 16.61 -3.94 -24.55
C ILE A 371 16.26 -4.03 -26.04
N ARG A 372 15.89 -2.90 -26.67
CA ARG A 372 15.53 -2.91 -28.09
C ARG A 372 16.69 -3.35 -28.99
N GLN A 373 17.91 -2.96 -28.65
CA GLN A 373 19.09 -3.24 -29.45
C GLN A 373 19.55 -4.69 -29.30
N ASP A 374 19.61 -5.18 -28.05
CA ASP A 374 20.30 -6.42 -27.72
C ASP A 374 19.34 -7.62 -27.58
N TYR A 375 18.03 -7.37 -27.48
CA TYR A 375 16.97 -8.39 -27.35
C TYR A 375 15.89 -8.25 -28.44
N PRO A 376 16.22 -8.55 -29.72
CA PRO A 376 15.28 -8.39 -30.84
C PRO A 376 13.99 -9.22 -30.70
N ASP A 377 14.03 -10.34 -29.98
CA ASP A 377 12.87 -11.19 -29.67
C ASP A 377 11.83 -10.50 -28.76
N LEU A 378 12.27 -9.50 -27.99
CA LEU A 378 11.45 -8.73 -27.05
C LEU A 378 10.95 -7.40 -27.64
N VAL A 379 11.50 -6.94 -28.76
CA VAL A 379 11.07 -5.71 -29.45
C VAL A 379 9.55 -5.63 -29.72
N PRO A 380 8.86 -6.74 -30.12
CA PRO A 380 7.41 -6.72 -30.29
C PRO A 380 6.62 -6.29 -29.05
N ALA A 381 7.20 -6.43 -27.85
CA ALA A 381 6.58 -6.00 -26.60
C ALA A 381 6.56 -4.46 -26.44
N LEU A 382 7.53 -3.78 -27.04
CA LEU A 382 7.74 -2.32 -26.96
C LEU A 382 6.99 -1.57 -28.06
N VAL A 383 6.94 -2.16 -29.25
CA VAL A 383 6.35 -1.55 -30.44
C VAL A 383 4.87 -1.26 -30.21
N ASN A 384 4.45 -0.04 -30.55
CA ASN A 384 3.06 0.42 -30.44
C ASN A 384 2.48 0.37 -29.01
N LEU A 385 3.33 0.25 -27.98
CA LEU A 385 2.89 0.30 -26.58
C LEU A 385 2.19 1.63 -26.27
N CYS A 386 2.73 2.72 -26.80
CA CYS A 386 2.22 4.07 -26.57
C CYS A 386 1.46 4.57 -27.83
N PRO A 387 0.13 4.75 -27.77
CA PRO A 387 -0.62 5.29 -28.90
C PRO A 387 -0.30 6.78 -29.12
N PRO A 388 -0.42 7.31 -30.36
CA PRO A 388 -0.16 8.73 -30.66
C PRO A 388 -0.98 9.70 -29.80
N GLN A 389 -2.23 9.33 -29.48
CA GLN A 389 -3.15 10.12 -28.65
C GLN A 389 -2.95 9.93 -27.14
N PHE A 390 -1.90 9.23 -26.70
CA PHE A 390 -1.74 8.85 -25.29
C PHE A 390 -1.79 10.04 -24.32
N VAL A 391 -1.11 11.15 -24.62
CA VAL A 391 -1.14 12.35 -23.77
C VAL A 391 -2.57 12.89 -23.64
N GLN A 392 -3.33 12.91 -24.73
CA GLN A 392 -4.73 13.34 -24.72
C GLN A 392 -5.60 12.40 -23.86
N LEU A 393 -5.42 11.09 -23.99
CA LEU A 393 -6.14 10.12 -23.16
C LEU A 393 -5.85 10.31 -21.67
N VAL A 394 -4.61 10.63 -21.30
CA VAL A 394 -4.25 10.94 -19.91
C VAL A 394 -4.87 12.27 -19.46
N GLN A 395 -4.89 13.29 -20.32
CA GLN A 395 -5.58 14.56 -20.05
C GLN A 395 -7.08 14.32 -19.76
N ASP A 396 -7.73 13.47 -20.55
CA ASP A 396 -9.15 13.14 -20.38
C ASP A 396 -9.40 12.42 -19.06
N ILE A 397 -8.58 11.43 -18.69
CA ILE A 397 -8.69 10.76 -17.38
C ILE A 397 -8.46 11.76 -16.24
N LEU A 398 -7.45 12.62 -16.33
CA LEU A 398 -7.20 13.65 -15.32
C LEU A 398 -8.36 14.65 -15.21
N GLY A 399 -8.99 14.98 -16.32
CA GLY A 399 -10.16 15.86 -16.42
C GLY A 399 -11.44 15.25 -15.88
N ASN A 400 -11.68 13.97 -16.15
CA ASN A 400 -12.94 13.30 -15.86
C ASN A 400 -12.92 12.56 -14.52
N GLU A 401 -11.86 11.79 -14.25
CA GLU A 401 -11.77 10.90 -13.09
C GLU A 401 -11.03 11.54 -11.90
N PHE A 402 -10.03 12.40 -12.15
CA PHE A 402 -9.14 12.91 -11.08
C PHE A 402 -9.31 14.40 -10.74
N HIS A 403 -10.25 15.10 -11.37
CA HIS A 403 -10.42 16.56 -11.18
C HIS A 403 -10.78 16.99 -9.76
N LEU A 404 -11.41 16.10 -8.98
CA LEU A 404 -11.73 16.31 -7.57
C LEU A 404 -10.70 15.67 -6.61
N LEU A 405 -9.76 14.90 -7.15
CA LEU A 405 -8.75 14.15 -6.40
C LEU A 405 -7.38 14.84 -6.36
N MET A 406 -7.15 15.81 -7.26
CA MET A 406 -5.92 16.58 -7.30
C MET A 406 -6.12 17.98 -7.88
N SER A 407 -5.21 18.89 -7.56
CA SER A 407 -5.25 20.28 -8.04
C SER A 407 -5.10 20.38 -9.56
N ASN A 408 -5.65 21.45 -10.16
CA ASN A 408 -5.45 21.71 -11.58
C ASN A 408 -3.95 21.82 -11.94
N LEU A 409 -3.19 22.53 -11.10
CA LEU A 409 -1.74 22.66 -11.26
C LEU A 409 -1.03 21.31 -11.31
N ARG A 410 -1.37 20.38 -10.40
CA ARG A 410 -0.76 19.04 -10.40
C ARG A 410 -1.07 18.28 -11.69
N ARG A 411 -2.31 18.35 -12.19
CA ARG A 411 -2.70 17.70 -13.45
C ARG A 411 -1.88 18.26 -14.61
N GLU A 412 -1.75 19.57 -14.70
CA GLU A 412 -0.92 20.22 -15.73
C GLU A 412 0.55 19.82 -15.62
N MET A 413 1.12 19.80 -14.40
CA MET A 413 2.50 19.35 -14.16
C MET A 413 2.72 17.90 -14.57
N ILE A 414 1.76 17.01 -14.30
CA ILE A 414 1.80 15.61 -14.74
C ILE A 414 1.84 15.52 -16.26
N ILE A 415 0.99 16.26 -16.96
CA ILE A 415 0.98 16.28 -18.43
C ILE A 415 2.30 16.80 -18.99
N ARG A 416 2.82 17.92 -18.46
CA ARG A 416 4.13 18.44 -18.88
C ARG A 416 5.24 17.39 -18.67
N CYS A 417 5.24 16.72 -17.53
CA CYS A 417 6.21 15.66 -17.22
C CYS A 417 6.10 14.48 -18.19
N LEU A 418 4.90 13.95 -18.42
CA LEU A 418 4.67 12.84 -19.34
C LEU A 418 5.10 13.20 -20.77
N THR A 419 4.77 14.40 -21.24
CA THR A 419 5.21 14.88 -22.57
C THR A 419 6.73 14.89 -22.69
N GLU A 420 7.45 15.44 -21.70
CA GLU A 420 8.93 15.44 -21.71
C GLU A 420 9.51 14.02 -21.70
N ARG A 421 8.92 13.10 -20.93
CA ARG A 421 9.35 11.70 -20.90
C ARG A 421 9.08 10.98 -22.23
N LEU A 422 7.93 11.22 -22.83
CA LEU A 422 7.55 10.66 -24.13
C LEU A 422 8.50 11.13 -25.22
N ASN A 423 8.88 12.41 -25.24
CA ASN A 423 9.87 12.92 -26.20
C ASN A 423 11.20 12.14 -26.16
N LEU A 424 11.57 11.58 -25.00
CA LEU A 424 12.80 10.80 -24.82
C LEU A 424 12.65 9.31 -25.13
N VAL A 425 11.49 8.70 -24.81
CA VAL A 425 11.29 7.25 -24.97
C VAL A 425 10.61 6.86 -26.29
N PHE A 426 9.76 7.73 -26.84
CA PHE A 426 8.93 7.44 -28.02
C PHE A 426 9.73 7.00 -29.25
N PRO A 427 10.91 7.59 -29.57
CA PRO A 427 11.74 7.12 -30.69
C PRO A 427 12.13 5.63 -30.58
N VAL A 428 12.16 5.09 -29.36
CA VAL A 428 12.49 3.69 -29.07
C VAL A 428 11.26 2.77 -29.06
N LEU A 429 10.06 3.34 -28.90
CA LEU A 429 8.79 2.59 -28.84
C LEU A 429 8.10 2.44 -30.20
N GLN A 430 8.59 3.12 -31.25
CA GLN A 430 8.03 3.05 -32.60
C GLN A 430 8.69 1.96 -33.46
N THR A 431 8.01 1.50 -34.50
CA THR A 431 8.64 0.72 -35.57
C THR A 431 9.68 1.62 -36.26
N ARG A 432 10.86 1.07 -36.61
CA ARG A 432 11.71 1.74 -37.59
C ARG A 432 10.99 1.58 -38.92
N ASP A 433 10.12 2.52 -39.29
CA ASP A 433 9.65 2.81 -40.66
C ASP A 433 8.66 3.99 -40.62
N ALA A 434 9.18 5.20 -40.83
CA ALA A 434 8.54 6.36 -41.49
C ALA A 434 9.51 7.57 -41.45
N SER A 435 10.64 7.46 -42.14
CA SER A 435 11.42 8.61 -42.61
C SER A 435 12.12 8.24 -43.91
#